data_AF-A0A0S8DIF3-F1
#
_entry.id   AF-A0A0S8DIF3-F1
#
_cell.length_a   1.000
_cell.length_b   1.000
_cell.length_c   1.000
_cell.angle_alpha   90.00
_cell.angle_beta   90.00
_cell.angle_gamma   90.00
#
_symmetry.space_group_name_H-M   'P 1'
#
loop_
_entity.id
_entity.type
_entity.pdbx_description
1 polymer ?
#
loop_
_entity_poly.entity_id
_entity_poly.type
_entity_poly.pdbx_seq_one_letter_code
_entity_poly.pdbx_strand_id
1 'polypeptide(L)'
;MKENNHNHLPEGQILRAVIDEQDLSGKEQQHLRECSACKRKVARIKDGLQAFGKKAGQAVPPLVRPVRLPSEKPARISHNAGWLPFFGAAATAGLLVFFYFMSMEAMPPSGLIPMQSQENLLEDESLMRQISEMVENPLSEEIYEISGENGVDFDEDFLQFVVPEIQDDFQSEIFIQGGIKRC
;
A
#
# COMPACT_ATOMS: atom_id res chain seq x y z
N MET A 1 -37.16 -3.82 21.62
CA MET A 1 -36.54 -2.92 22.62
C MET A 1 -35.78 -1.86 21.85
N LYS A 2 -36.09 -0.57 22.05
CA LYS A 2 -35.45 0.54 21.34
C LYS A 2 -34.12 0.85 22.03
N GLU A 3 -33.00 0.51 21.40
CA GLU A 3 -31.68 1.00 21.82
C GLU A 3 -31.62 2.49 21.50
N ASN A 4 -31.42 3.31 22.53
CA ASN A 4 -31.25 4.74 22.34
C ASN A 4 -29.95 4.99 21.58
N ASN A 5 -30.07 5.60 20.40
CA ASN A 5 -29.01 6.16 19.56
C ASN A 5 -28.20 7.24 20.32
N HIS A 6 -27.47 6.86 21.36
CA HIS A 6 -26.44 7.69 21.96
C HIS A 6 -25.15 7.39 21.20
N ASN A 7 -24.78 8.29 20.28
CA ASN A 7 -23.56 8.28 19.45
C ASN A 7 -22.38 7.57 20.13
N HIS A 8 -22.19 6.29 19.82
CA HIS A 8 -21.00 5.54 20.21
C HIS A 8 -19.81 5.94 19.32
N LEU A 9 -18.59 5.67 19.79
CA LEU A 9 -17.42 5.81 18.92
C LEU A 9 -17.59 4.88 17.69
N PRO A 10 -17.36 5.39 16.48
CA PRO A 10 -17.28 4.56 15.29
C PRO A 10 -16.12 3.56 15.43
N GLU A 11 -16.22 2.46 14.70
CA GLU A 11 -15.31 1.32 14.85
C GLU A 11 -13.83 1.68 14.60
N GLY A 12 -13.55 2.55 13.63
CA GLY A 12 -12.19 3.04 13.38
C GLY A 12 -11.58 3.78 14.57
N GLN A 13 -12.38 4.50 15.35
CA GLN A 13 -11.91 5.18 16.57
C GLN A 13 -11.72 4.19 17.72
N ILE A 14 -12.58 3.18 17.84
CA ILE A 14 -12.38 2.06 18.78
C ILE A 14 -11.05 1.35 18.49
N LEU A 15 -10.73 1.10 17.22
CA LEU A 15 -9.47 0.46 16.84
C LEU A 15 -8.24 1.33 17.14
N ARG A 16 -8.30 2.64 16.87
CA ARG A 16 -7.22 3.57 17.26
C ARG A 16 -7.00 3.56 18.77
N ALA A 17 -8.09 3.60 19.55
CA ALA A 17 -8.03 3.54 21.01
C ALA A 17 -7.36 2.26 21.56
N VAL A 18 -7.44 1.14 20.82
CA VAL A 18 -6.78 -0.11 21.19
C VAL A 18 -5.26 -0.01 21.01
N ILE A 19 -4.80 0.72 19.99
CA ILE A 19 -3.38 0.94 19.69
C ILE A 19 -2.79 1.96 20.68
N ASP A 20 -3.34 3.17 20.67
CA ASP A 20 -3.03 4.23 21.63
C ASP A 20 -4.27 5.10 21.86
N GLU A 21 -4.69 5.24 23.11
CA GLU A 21 -5.81 6.12 23.47
C GLU A 21 -5.49 7.60 23.18
N GLN A 22 -4.21 7.97 23.10
CA GLN A 22 -3.77 9.34 22.80
C GLN A 22 -4.01 9.77 21.35
N ASP A 23 -4.21 8.82 20.43
CA ASP A 23 -4.50 9.09 19.02
C ASP A 23 -5.96 9.52 18.77
N LEU A 24 -6.80 9.44 19.81
CA LEU A 24 -8.17 9.95 19.78
C LEU A 24 -8.21 11.46 20.04
N SER A 25 -9.17 12.15 19.43
CA SER A 25 -9.44 13.55 19.78
C SER A 25 -9.97 13.66 21.22
N GLY A 26 -9.78 14.81 21.88
CA GLY A 26 -10.14 14.98 23.29
C GLY A 26 -11.61 14.67 23.61
N LYS A 27 -12.53 14.92 22.68
CA LYS A 27 -13.96 14.59 22.85
C LYS A 27 -14.21 13.08 22.80
N GLU A 28 -13.47 12.36 21.97
CA GLU A 28 -13.59 10.90 21.80
C GLU A 28 -12.96 10.18 23.00
N GLN A 29 -11.83 10.67 23.52
CA GLN A 29 -11.25 10.19 24.78
C GLN A 29 -12.21 10.38 25.95
N GLN A 30 -12.83 11.56 26.04
CA GLN A 30 -13.79 11.83 27.10
C GLN A 30 -15.00 10.89 27.00
N HIS A 31 -15.55 10.71 25.80
CA HIS A 31 -16.62 9.75 25.58
C HIS A 31 -16.17 8.33 25.95
N LEU A 32 -14.96 7.90 25.58
CA LEU A 32 -14.45 6.59 25.94
C LEU A 32 -14.35 6.43 27.46
N ARG A 33 -14.03 7.50 28.21
CA ARG A 33 -14.00 7.48 29.68
C ARG A 33 -15.38 7.42 30.32
N GLU A 34 -16.41 7.91 29.65
CA GLU A 34 -17.78 7.96 30.18
C GLU A 34 -18.63 6.76 29.73
N CYS A 35 -18.43 6.26 28.51
CA CYS A 35 -19.26 5.22 27.90
C CYS A 35 -18.73 3.81 28.19
N SER A 36 -19.43 3.09 29.07
CA SER A 36 -19.09 1.71 29.43
C SER A 36 -19.18 0.70 28.27
N ALA A 37 -20.02 0.98 27.26
CA ALA A 37 -20.12 0.13 26.07
C ALA A 37 -18.87 0.24 25.20
N CYS A 38 -18.41 1.46 24.93
CA CYS A 38 -17.18 1.72 24.18
C CYS A 38 -15.95 1.17 24.91
N LYS A 39 -15.85 1.35 26.23
CA LYS A 39 -14.77 0.74 27.04
C LYS A 39 -14.74 -0.78 26.91
N ARG A 40 -15.89 -1.44 27.02
CA ARG A 40 -15.97 -2.91 26.89
C ARG A 40 -15.55 -3.39 25.51
N LYS A 41 -15.88 -2.64 24.45
CA LYS A 41 -15.43 -2.96 23.09
C LYS A 41 -13.90 -2.87 22.97
N VAL A 42 -13.28 -1.78 23.45
CA VAL A 42 -11.82 -1.62 23.46
C VAL A 42 -11.15 -2.74 24.26
N ALA A 43 -11.64 -3.00 25.48
CA ALA A 43 -11.09 -4.05 26.35
C ALA A 43 -11.16 -5.43 25.69
N ARG A 44 -12.31 -5.80 25.09
CA ARG A 44 -12.49 -7.09 24.40
C ARG A 44 -11.45 -7.30 23.30
N ILE A 45 -11.18 -6.27 22.50
CA ILE A 45 -10.20 -6.36 21.41
C ILE A 45 -8.79 -6.48 21.99
N LYS A 46 -8.45 -5.66 22.99
CA LYS A 46 -7.15 -5.68 23.68
C LYS A 46 -6.85 -7.04 24.30
N ASP A 47 -7.82 -7.64 24.98
CA ASP A 47 -7.70 -8.97 25.58
C ASP A 47 -7.48 -10.05 24.51
N GLY A 48 -8.19 -9.94 23.38
CA GLY A 48 -8.00 -10.82 22.22
C GLY A 48 -6.59 -10.73 21.63
N LEU A 49 -6.08 -9.52 21.42
CA LEU A 49 -4.72 -9.28 20.93
C LEU A 49 -3.66 -9.76 21.92
N GLN A 50 -3.88 -9.58 23.23
CA GLN A 50 -2.97 -10.08 24.25
C GLN A 50 -2.95 -11.62 24.28
N ALA A 51 -4.10 -12.27 24.15
CA ALA A 51 -4.19 -13.72 24.06
C ALA A 51 -3.49 -14.25 22.79
N PHE A 52 -3.67 -13.56 21.66
CA PHE A 52 -2.96 -13.88 20.42
C PHE A 52 -1.44 -13.71 20.57
N GLY A 53 -0.98 -12.60 21.14
CA GLY A 53 0.44 -12.35 21.39
C GLY A 53 1.09 -13.41 22.28
N LYS A 54 0.37 -13.92 23.30
CA LYS A 54 0.85 -15.04 24.13
C LYS A 54 1.02 -16.33 23.32
N LYS A 55 0.04 -16.66 22.47
CA LYS A 55 0.12 -17.84 21.59
C LYS A 55 1.24 -17.71 20.56
N ALA A 56 1.37 -16.54 19.93
CA ALA A 56 2.44 -16.25 19.00
C ALA A 56 3.82 -16.36 19.67
N GLY A 57 3.98 -15.79 20.87
CA GLY A 57 5.23 -15.91 21.64
C GLY A 57 5.60 -17.35 22.01
N GLN A 58 4.62 -18.24 22.18
CA GLN A 58 4.84 -19.67 22.41
C GLN A 58 5.17 -20.43 21.12
N ALA A 59 4.66 -19.97 19.98
CA ALA A 59 4.91 -20.57 18.67
C ALA A 59 6.24 -20.13 18.04
N VAL A 60 6.78 -18.99 18.46
CA VAL A 60 8.05 -18.47 17.94
C VAL A 60 9.23 -19.17 18.64
N PRO A 61 10.18 -19.76 17.89
CA PRO A 61 11.37 -20.35 18.47
C PRO A 61 12.23 -19.27 19.15
N PRO A 62 12.93 -19.60 20.25
CA PRO A 62 13.75 -18.63 20.96
C PRO A 62 14.85 -18.08 20.06
N LEU A 63 14.92 -16.75 19.94
CA LEU A 63 15.99 -16.05 19.23
C LEU A 63 17.32 -16.28 19.97
N VAL A 64 18.21 -17.08 19.38
CA VAL A 64 19.52 -17.40 19.97
C VAL A 64 20.47 -16.20 19.96
N ARG A 65 20.21 -15.19 19.13
CA ARG A 65 21.02 -13.96 19.03
C ARG A 65 20.15 -12.72 18.91
N PRO A 66 20.46 -11.64 19.65
CA PRO A 66 19.78 -10.37 19.47
C PRO A 66 20.10 -9.80 18.07
N VAL A 67 19.06 -9.47 17.31
CA VAL A 67 19.20 -8.75 16.04
C VAL A 67 19.71 -7.34 16.36
N ARG A 68 20.96 -7.06 16.03
CA ARG A 68 21.50 -5.70 16.10
C ARG A 68 21.11 -4.96 14.83
N LEU A 69 20.09 -4.12 14.94
CA LEU A 69 19.81 -3.14 13.90
C LEU A 69 20.99 -2.17 13.83
N PRO A 70 21.51 -1.84 12.63
CA PRO A 70 22.47 -0.77 12.48
C PRO A 70 21.86 0.50 13.09
N SER A 71 22.55 1.08 14.08
CA SER A 71 22.15 2.39 14.60
C SER A 71 22.16 3.37 13.42
N GLU A 72 20.99 3.89 13.05
CA GLU A 72 20.90 5.03 12.15
C GLU A 72 21.75 6.15 12.76
N LYS A 73 22.92 6.38 12.17
CA LYS A 73 23.71 7.55 12.51
C LYS A 73 22.91 8.72 11.94
N PRO A 74 22.49 9.72 12.75
CA PRO A 74 21.89 10.91 12.19
C PRO A 74 22.87 11.48 11.17
N ALA A 75 22.40 11.66 9.94
CA ALA A 75 23.20 12.27 8.89
C ALA A 75 23.75 13.58 9.44
N ARG A 76 25.08 13.74 9.44
CA ARG A 76 25.71 15.02 9.78
C ARG A 76 25.37 15.99 8.66
N ILE A 77 24.23 16.65 8.78
CA ILE A 77 23.91 17.82 7.95
C ILE A 77 24.91 18.90 8.38
N SER A 78 26.04 18.93 7.69
CA SER A 78 27.00 20.01 7.80
C SER A 78 26.37 21.24 7.14
N HIS A 79 25.85 22.16 7.95
CA HIS A 79 25.42 23.48 7.51
C HIS A 79 26.61 24.40 7.21
N ASN A 80 27.64 23.90 6.52
CA ASN A 80 28.61 24.77 5.86
C ASN A 80 28.01 25.25 4.54
N ALA A 81 26.96 26.07 4.64
CA ALA A 81 26.53 26.93 3.56
C ALA A 81 27.58 28.03 3.37
N GLY A 82 28.71 27.64 2.77
CA GLY A 82 29.63 28.60 2.15
C GLY A 82 28.87 29.41 1.11
N TRP A 83 29.35 30.63 0.83
CA TRP A 83 28.75 31.70 0.01
C TRP A 83 28.27 31.35 -1.43
N LEU A 84 28.14 30.08 -1.80
CA LEU A 84 27.65 29.63 -3.10
C LEU A 84 26.20 30.02 -3.47
N PRO A 85 25.21 30.26 -2.58
CA PRO A 85 23.87 30.59 -3.06
C PRO A 85 23.78 31.98 -3.71
N PHE A 86 24.79 32.85 -3.54
CA PHE A 86 24.80 34.18 -4.17
C PHE A 86 25.12 34.15 -5.68
N PHE A 87 25.81 33.12 -6.17
CA PHE A 87 26.13 33.00 -7.61
C PHE A 87 25.02 32.32 -8.43
N GLY A 88 24.18 31.50 -7.80
CA GLY A 88 23.10 30.78 -8.49
C GLY A 88 22.01 31.70 -9.05
N ALA A 89 21.61 32.72 -8.28
CA ALA A 89 20.49 33.60 -8.64
C ALA A 89 20.77 34.49 -9.87
N ALA A 90 22.01 34.95 -10.05
CA ALA A 90 22.39 35.78 -11.20
C ALA A 90 22.44 34.95 -12.50
N ALA A 91 22.93 33.71 -12.43
CA ALA A 91 23.01 32.82 -13.58
C ALA A 91 21.61 32.43 -14.10
N THR A 92 20.66 32.17 -13.18
CA THR A 92 19.27 31.86 -13.56
C THR A 92 18.58 33.05 -14.21
N ALA A 93 18.77 34.28 -13.71
CA ALA A 93 18.18 35.47 -14.31
C ALA A 93 18.74 35.73 -15.73
N GLY A 94 20.05 35.53 -15.93
CA GLY A 94 20.68 35.64 -17.24
C GLY A 94 20.16 34.63 -18.26
N LEU A 95 19.98 33.36 -17.86
CA LEU A 95 19.41 32.33 -18.73
C LEU A 95 17.97 32.64 -19.14
N LEU A 96 17.14 33.14 -18.23
CA LEU A 96 15.75 33.49 -18.56
C LEU A 96 15.67 34.63 -19.59
N VAL A 97 16.51 35.65 -19.46
CA VAL A 97 16.58 36.75 -20.45
C VAL A 97 17.11 36.24 -21.79
N PHE A 98 18.13 35.37 -21.78
CA PHE A 98 18.70 34.77 -22.98
C PHE A 98 17.67 33.92 -23.74
N PHE A 99 16.93 33.05 -23.05
CA PHE A 99 15.86 32.26 -23.66
C PHE A 99 14.69 33.12 -24.13
N TYR A 100 14.35 34.21 -23.42
CA TYR A 100 13.30 35.13 -23.86
C TYR A 100 13.64 35.82 -25.19
N PHE A 101 14.88 36.31 -25.34
CA PHE A 101 15.34 36.94 -26.59
C PHE A 101 15.42 35.94 -27.75
N MET A 102 16.02 34.76 -27.52
CA MET A 102 16.06 33.68 -28.52
C MET A 102 14.66 33.23 -28.95
N SER A 103 13.69 33.20 -28.03
CA SER A 103 12.30 32.82 -28.35
C SER A 103 11.57 33.86 -29.19
N MET A 104 11.92 35.16 -29.11
CA MET A 104 11.32 36.19 -29.97
C MET A 104 11.90 36.14 -31.39
N GLU A 105 13.18 35.81 -31.53
CA GLU A 105 13.84 35.73 -32.85
C GLU A 105 13.55 34.41 -33.58
N ALA A 106 13.16 33.35 -32.85
CA ALA A 106 12.86 32.02 -33.41
C ALA A 106 11.38 31.78 -33.76
N MET A 107 10.49 32.78 -33.67
CA MET A 107 9.10 32.64 -34.13
C MET A 107 8.97 33.01 -35.62
N PRO A 108 8.88 32.04 -36.56
CA PRO A 108 8.32 32.33 -37.88
C PRO A 108 6.85 32.72 -37.72
N PRO A 109 6.32 33.61 -38.59
CA PRO A 109 4.94 34.06 -38.51
C PRO A 109 3.99 32.88 -38.62
N SER A 110 3.16 32.71 -37.58
CA SER A 110 1.93 31.93 -37.50
C SER A 110 1.46 31.31 -38.82
N GLY A 111 1.61 29.99 -38.95
CA GLY A 111 1.08 29.21 -40.07
C GLY A 111 1.64 27.78 -40.14
N LEU A 112 1.58 27.01 -39.05
CA LEU A 112 1.99 25.60 -39.07
C LEU A 112 0.78 24.70 -38.89
N ILE A 113 0.32 24.14 -40.01
CA ILE A 113 -0.13 22.74 -40.05
C ILE A 113 1.01 21.94 -39.42
N PRO A 114 0.81 21.15 -38.35
CA PRO A 114 1.85 20.23 -37.93
C PRO A 114 1.92 19.18 -39.04
N MET A 115 2.99 19.26 -39.82
CA MET A 115 3.49 18.15 -40.61
C MET A 115 3.69 17.02 -39.60
N GLN A 116 2.68 16.14 -39.52
CA GLN A 116 2.61 15.01 -38.61
C GLN A 116 3.66 14.01 -39.08
N SER A 117 4.89 14.32 -38.67
CA SER A 117 6.03 13.46 -38.42
C SER A 117 5.83 12.02 -38.86
N GLN A 118 6.41 11.71 -40.02
CA GLN A 118 6.76 10.38 -40.48
C GLN A 118 7.47 9.55 -39.38
N GLU A 119 8.10 10.21 -38.41
CA GLU A 119 8.72 9.60 -37.24
C GLU A 119 7.71 8.96 -36.26
N ASN A 120 6.52 9.55 -36.08
CA ASN A 120 5.49 8.97 -35.20
C ASN A 120 4.93 7.65 -35.74
N LEU A 121 4.89 7.47 -37.07
CA LEU A 121 4.42 6.21 -37.67
C LEU A 121 5.47 5.09 -37.53
N LEU A 122 6.76 5.42 -37.57
CA LEU A 122 7.84 4.45 -37.41
C LEU A 122 8.02 4.04 -35.94
N GLU A 123 7.83 4.97 -35.01
CA GLU A 123 7.83 4.65 -33.57
C GLU A 123 6.65 3.74 -33.19
N ASP A 124 5.46 3.98 -33.77
CA ASP A 124 4.26 3.18 -33.52
C ASP A 124 4.43 1.73 -34.03
N GLU A 125 5.05 1.53 -35.20
CA GLU A 125 5.36 0.19 -35.71
C GLU A 125 6.39 -0.55 -34.85
N SER A 126 7.38 0.17 -34.30
CA SER A 126 8.39 -0.40 -33.41
C SER A 126 7.82 -0.83 -32.05
N LEU A 127 6.89 -0.02 -31.51
CA LEU A 127 6.18 -0.32 -30.27
C LEU A 127 5.25 -1.52 -30.45
N MET A 128 4.50 -1.57 -31.55
CA MET A 128 3.61 -2.69 -31.86
C MET A 128 4.39 -4.00 -32.05
N ARG A 129 5.60 -3.94 -32.62
CA ARG A 129 6.49 -5.09 -32.75
C ARG A 129 7.01 -5.58 -31.39
N GLN A 130 7.43 -4.67 -30.51
CA GLN A 130 7.88 -5.02 -29.16
C GLN A 130 6.75 -5.60 -28.30
N ILE A 131 5.52 -5.11 -28.47
CA ILE A 131 4.33 -5.69 -27.82
C ILE A 131 4.09 -7.12 -28.33
N SER A 132 4.18 -7.35 -29.65
CA SER A 132 4.01 -8.69 -30.23
C SER A 132 5.05 -9.69 -29.73
N GLU A 133 6.30 -9.24 -29.54
CA GLU A 133 7.39 -10.06 -29.01
C GLU A 133 7.17 -10.44 -27.53
N MET A 134 6.66 -9.51 -26.70
CA MET A 134 6.27 -9.82 -25.31
C MET A 134 5.04 -10.73 -25.22
N VAL A 135 4.16 -10.75 -26.22
CA VAL A 135 3.00 -11.66 -26.24
C VAL A 135 3.42 -13.08 -26.62
N GLU A 136 4.33 -13.23 -27.58
CA GLU A 136 4.83 -14.54 -28.02
C GLU A 136 5.76 -15.19 -27.00
N ASN A 137 6.53 -14.40 -26.22
CA ASN A 137 7.34 -14.91 -25.12
C ASN A 137 7.17 -14.03 -23.86
N PRO A 138 6.12 -14.26 -23.05
CA PRO A 138 5.78 -13.41 -21.90
C PRO A 138 6.72 -13.55 -20.71
N LEU A 139 7.72 -14.44 -20.80
CA LEU A 139 8.66 -14.72 -19.73
C LEU A 139 10.07 -14.36 -20.19
N SER A 140 10.72 -13.47 -19.44
CA SER A 140 12.15 -13.22 -19.58
C SER A 140 12.92 -14.52 -19.33
N GLU A 141 14.06 -14.68 -20.00
CA GLU A 141 14.91 -15.88 -19.93
C GLU A 141 15.29 -16.25 -18.48
N GLU A 142 15.43 -15.24 -17.62
CA GLU A 142 15.66 -15.38 -16.18
C GLU A 142 14.53 -16.13 -15.43
N ILE A 143 13.29 -16.07 -15.92
CA ILE A 143 12.15 -16.79 -15.31
C ILE A 143 12.12 -18.25 -15.78
N TYR A 144 12.65 -18.55 -16.96
CA TYR A 144 12.80 -19.93 -17.46
C TYR A 144 13.83 -20.73 -16.66
N GLU A 145 14.90 -20.09 -16.17
CA GLU A 145 15.87 -20.76 -15.30
C GLU A 145 15.29 -21.10 -13.91
N ILE A 146 14.33 -20.32 -13.43
CA ILE A 146 13.65 -20.58 -12.15
C ILE A 146 12.58 -21.66 -12.30
N SER A 147 11.92 -21.74 -13.46
CA SER A 147 10.79 -22.64 -13.68
C SER A 147 11.19 -24.10 -13.87
N GLY A 148 12.48 -24.42 -13.99
CA GLY A 148 12.97 -25.79 -14.09
C GLY A 148 12.53 -26.43 -15.40
N GLU A 149 13.47 -26.54 -16.32
CA GLU A 149 13.38 -27.33 -17.55
C GLU A 149 12.45 -28.56 -17.42
N ASN A 150 11.32 -28.50 -18.12
CA ASN A 150 10.42 -29.61 -18.46
C ASN A 150 9.93 -30.49 -17.30
N GLY A 151 8.72 -30.21 -16.83
CA GLY A 151 7.85 -31.26 -16.26
C GLY A 151 7.45 -31.09 -14.81
N VAL A 152 6.98 -29.91 -14.40
CA VAL A 152 5.96 -29.90 -13.35
C VAL A 152 4.65 -30.23 -14.04
N ASP A 153 4.34 -31.52 -14.09
CA ASP A 153 3.03 -32.01 -14.49
C ASP A 153 2.03 -31.36 -13.52
N PHE A 154 1.35 -30.31 -13.95
CA PHE A 154 0.31 -29.65 -13.18
C PHE A 154 -0.87 -30.63 -13.12
N ASP A 155 -0.77 -31.60 -12.23
CA ASP A 155 -1.83 -32.57 -12.01
C ASP A 155 -3.11 -31.87 -11.53
N GLU A 156 -4.26 -32.52 -11.78
CA GLU A 156 -5.56 -31.99 -11.39
C GLU A 156 -5.64 -31.75 -9.87
N ASP A 157 -4.84 -32.49 -9.09
CA ASP A 157 -4.69 -32.35 -7.64
C ASP A 157 -4.00 -31.03 -7.25
N PHE A 158 -2.94 -30.63 -7.96
CA PHE A 158 -2.28 -29.33 -7.76
C PHE A 158 -3.20 -28.17 -8.14
N LEU A 159 -3.94 -28.31 -9.24
CA LEU A 159 -4.91 -27.29 -9.64
C LEU A 159 -6.04 -27.14 -8.61
N GLN A 160 -6.50 -28.25 -8.02
CA GLN A 160 -7.49 -28.23 -6.93
C GLN A 160 -6.93 -27.64 -5.62
N PHE A 161 -5.62 -27.76 -5.38
CA PHE A 161 -4.96 -27.11 -4.24
C PHE A 161 -4.87 -25.58 -4.41
N VAL A 162 -4.52 -25.11 -5.61
CA VAL A 162 -4.38 -23.66 -5.89
C VAL A 162 -5.75 -22.99 -6.05
N VAL A 163 -6.70 -23.68 -6.67
CA VAL A 163 -8.08 -23.23 -6.86
C VAL A 163 -9.01 -24.22 -6.17
N PRO A 164 -9.15 -24.14 -4.83
CA PRO A 164 -10.09 -24.98 -4.12
C PRO A 164 -11.51 -24.69 -4.63
N GLU A 165 -12.26 -25.73 -4.96
CA GLU A 165 -13.67 -25.60 -5.27
C GLU A 165 -14.36 -24.97 -4.05
N ILE A 166 -14.85 -23.75 -4.24
CA ILE A 166 -15.70 -23.09 -3.26
C ILE A 166 -16.98 -23.92 -3.20
N GLN A 167 -17.10 -24.79 -2.20
CA GLN A 167 -18.39 -25.38 -1.87
C GLN A 167 -19.34 -24.21 -1.60
N ASP A 168 -20.37 -24.09 -2.44
CA ASP A 168 -21.55 -23.23 -2.22
C ASP A 168 -22.40 -23.74 -1.03
N ASP A 169 -21.77 -24.25 0.03
CA ASP A 169 -22.36 -24.59 1.32
C ASP A 169 -22.24 -23.41 2.30
N PHE A 170 -22.28 -22.18 1.79
CA PHE A 170 -22.76 -21.03 2.58
C PHE A 170 -24.30 -21.08 2.69
N GLN A 171 -24.87 -22.24 3.02
CA GLN A 171 -26.26 -22.34 3.45
C GLN A 171 -26.35 -21.91 4.92
N SER A 172 -26.56 -20.61 5.10
CA SER A 172 -27.66 -20.07 5.92
C SER A 172 -28.20 -20.93 7.09
N GLU A 173 -27.38 -21.26 8.10
CA GLU A 173 -27.89 -21.70 9.41
C GLU A 173 -27.15 -21.00 10.55
N ILE A 174 -27.22 -19.67 10.57
CA ILE A 174 -27.17 -18.92 11.84
C ILE A 174 -28.45 -18.09 11.91
N PHE A 175 -29.58 -18.79 11.89
CA PHE A 175 -30.87 -18.23 12.29
C PHE A 175 -31.14 -18.61 13.75
N ILE A 176 -31.54 -17.60 14.49
CA ILE A 176 -31.75 -17.58 15.93
C ILE A 176 -32.91 -18.50 16.34
N GLN A 177 -32.65 -19.44 17.25
CA GLN A 177 -33.59 -19.89 18.30
C GLN A 177 -32.77 -20.62 19.38
N GLY A 178 -32.76 -20.23 20.65
CA GLY A 178 -33.87 -19.69 21.42
C GLY A 178 -34.73 -20.79 22.04
N GLY A 179 -34.11 -21.76 22.73
CA GLY A 179 -34.72 -22.59 23.78
C GLY A 179 -35.73 -23.66 23.36
N ILE A 180 -35.60 -24.86 23.95
CA ILE A 180 -36.63 -25.62 24.67
C ILE A 180 -36.00 -26.93 25.19
N LYS A 181 -36.39 -27.28 26.43
CA LYS A 181 -35.99 -28.45 27.23
C LYS A 181 -36.44 -29.79 26.64
N ARG A 182 -35.69 -30.85 26.97
CA ARG A 182 -36.03 -32.30 27.21
C ARG A 182 -34.85 -33.13 26.69
N CYS A 183 -34.28 -34.13 27.36
CA CYS A 183 -34.72 -34.98 28.48
C CYS A 183 -33.66 -35.01 29.59
#